data_AF-A0A935KTD2-F1
#
_entry.id   AF-A0A935KTD2-F1
#
_cell.length_a   1.000
_cell.length_b   1.000
_cell.length_c   1.000
_cell.angle_alpha   90.00
_cell.angle_beta   90.00
_cell.angle_gamma   90.00
#
_symmetry.space_group_name_H-M   'P 1'
#
loop_
_entity.id
_entity.type
_entity.pdbx_description
1 polymer ?
#
loop_
_entity_poly.entity_id
_entity_poly.type
_entity_poly.pdbx_seq_one_letter_code
_entity_poly.pdbx_strand_id
1 'polypeptide(L)'
;MSVKVNDPPIPYNGNVEWGNDLLVSASEPLSKHSGVYRSSNSTIYVSVPDTNIQSGAALVILTSTNNGSTWSNISAITPASVVSKTK
;
A
#
# COMPACT_ATOMS: atom_id res chain seq x y z
N MET A 1 16.80 -2.98 -38.38
CA MET A 1 15.87 -2.39 -37.40
C MET A 1 16.45 -1.02 -37.04
N SER A 2 15.84 0.07 -37.54
CA SER A 2 16.41 1.41 -37.40
C SER A 2 16.06 1.98 -36.03
N VAL A 3 17.06 2.30 -35.21
CA VAL A 3 16.86 2.97 -33.93
C VAL A 3 16.42 4.40 -34.21
N LYS A 4 15.23 4.79 -33.74
CA LYS A 4 14.83 6.19 -33.75
C LYS A 4 15.66 6.94 -32.70
N VAL A 5 16.60 7.75 -33.17
CA VAL A 5 17.29 8.76 -32.35
C VAL A 5 16.49 10.05 -32.49
N ASN A 6 16.07 10.63 -31.37
CA ASN A 6 15.35 11.91 -31.39
C ASN A 6 16.37 13.05 -31.48
N ASP A 7 16.26 13.85 -32.55
CA ASP A 7 17.08 15.04 -32.81
C ASP A 7 16.15 16.20 -33.21
N PRO A 8 16.02 17.28 -32.40
CA PRO A 8 16.78 17.55 -31.19
C PRO A 8 16.47 16.56 -30.05
N PRO A 9 17.42 16.35 -29.12
CA PRO A 9 17.19 15.55 -27.92
C PRO A 9 15.93 16.00 -27.20
N ILE A 10 15.07 15.06 -26.80
CA ILE A 10 13.93 15.38 -25.94
C ILE A 10 14.51 15.94 -24.63
N PRO A 11 14.18 17.17 -24.22
CA PRO A 11 14.70 17.73 -22.97
C PRO A 11 14.29 16.84 -21.79
N TYR A 12 15.26 16.39 -21.00
CA TYR A 12 15.00 15.69 -19.74
C TYR A 12 14.35 16.67 -18.76
N ASN A 13 13.03 16.62 -18.63
CA ASN A 13 12.29 17.40 -17.64
C ASN A 13 12.11 16.59 -16.35
N GLY A 14 13.23 16.28 -15.68
CA GLY A 14 13.34 16.08 -14.23
C GLY A 14 12.31 15.23 -13.48
N ASN A 15 11.52 14.39 -14.14
CA ASN A 15 10.54 13.57 -13.45
C ASN A 15 11.07 12.14 -13.39
N VAL A 16 11.61 11.79 -12.24
CA VAL A 16 11.91 10.39 -11.91
C VAL A 16 10.56 9.69 -11.90
N GLU A 17 10.37 8.75 -12.82
CA GLU A 17 9.11 8.06 -13.13
C GLU A 17 8.50 7.29 -11.94
N TRP A 18 9.21 7.24 -10.81
CA TRP A 18 8.89 6.54 -9.58
C TRP A 18 8.77 7.56 -8.44
N GLY A 19 7.63 7.53 -7.73
CA GLY A 19 7.40 8.38 -6.57
C GLY A 19 8.24 7.99 -5.36
N ASN A 20 8.12 8.76 -4.28
CA ASN A 20 8.74 8.42 -3.00
C ASN A 20 8.11 7.16 -2.40
N ASP A 21 8.92 6.37 -1.69
CA ASP A 21 8.41 5.32 -0.82
C ASP A 21 7.70 5.95 0.37
N LEU A 22 6.40 5.66 0.51
CA LEU A 22 5.55 6.22 1.56
C LEU A 22 5.08 5.11 2.50
N LEU A 23 5.18 5.38 3.80
CA LEU A 23 4.86 4.42 4.84
C LEU A 23 3.34 4.25 4.96
N VAL A 24 2.88 3.00 4.88
CA VAL A 24 1.46 2.63 5.05
C VAL A 24 1.09 2.54 6.54
N SER A 25 2.00 2.02 7.36
CA SER A 25 1.84 1.82 8.81
C SER A 25 3.18 1.99 9.51
N ALA A 26 3.17 2.57 10.73
CA ALA A 26 4.35 2.65 11.59
C ALA A 26 4.73 1.32 12.28
N SER A 27 3.83 0.34 12.27
CA SER A 27 4.05 -1.00 12.82
C SER A 27 4.35 -2.00 11.71
N GLU A 28 5.31 -2.90 11.94
CA GLU A 28 5.60 -4.02 11.04
C GLU A 28 4.43 -5.01 11.04
N PRO A 29 3.83 -5.30 9.88
CA PRO A 29 2.73 -6.23 9.79
C PRO A 29 3.19 -7.68 9.93
N LEU A 30 2.36 -8.52 10.57
CA LEU A 30 2.64 -9.96 10.75
C LEU A 30 2.83 -10.74 9.44
N SER A 31 2.29 -10.25 8.33
CA SER A 31 2.41 -10.88 7.02
C SER A 31 2.34 -9.85 5.89
N LYS A 32 2.58 -10.31 4.67
CA LYS A 32 2.57 -9.48 3.46
C LYS A 32 1.17 -8.93 3.19
N HIS A 33 1.11 -7.69 2.71
CA HIS A 33 -0.09 -7.05 2.20
C HIS A 33 -0.78 -7.96 1.17
N SER A 34 -2.09 -8.19 1.33
CA SER A 34 -2.84 -9.18 0.55
C SER A 34 -3.57 -8.60 -0.66
N GLY A 35 -3.60 -7.28 -0.81
CA GLY A 35 -4.23 -6.61 -1.95
C GLY A 35 -4.07 -5.09 -1.90
N VAL A 36 -3.90 -4.48 -3.08
CA VAL A 36 -3.90 -3.03 -3.27
C VAL A 36 -4.91 -2.71 -4.37
N TYR A 37 -5.83 -1.81 -4.07
CA TYR A 37 -6.84 -1.33 -5.03
C TYR A 37 -6.82 0.20 -5.08
N ARG A 38 -6.95 0.75 -6.28
CA ARG A 38 -7.10 2.20 -6.47
C ARG A 38 -8.40 2.46 -7.22
N SER A 39 -9.26 3.28 -6.63
CA SER A 39 -10.51 3.72 -7.25
C SER A 39 -10.27 4.83 -8.28
N SER A 40 -11.27 5.06 -9.13
CA SER A 40 -11.24 6.11 -10.16
C SER A 40 -11.10 7.52 -9.61
N ASN A 41 -11.52 7.76 -8.36
CA ASN A 41 -11.34 9.03 -7.65
C ASN A 41 -9.98 9.15 -6.93
N SER A 42 -8.99 8.32 -7.28
CA SER A 42 -7.63 8.33 -6.68
C SER A 42 -7.53 7.93 -5.21
N THR A 43 -8.57 7.30 -4.64
CA THR A 43 -8.46 6.69 -3.31
C THR A 43 -7.78 5.33 -3.42
N ILE A 44 -6.80 5.07 -2.56
CA ILE A 44 -6.09 3.79 -2.47
C ILE A 44 -6.62 3.03 -1.26
N TYR A 45 -6.77 1.71 -1.41
CA TYR A 45 -7.12 0.77 -0.36
C TYR A 45 -6.07 -0.32 -0.31
N VAL A 46 -5.62 -0.67 0.90
CA VAL A 46 -4.65 -1.75 1.13
C VAL A 46 -5.18 -2.65 2.24
N SER A 47 -5.16 -3.96 1.99
CA SER A 47 -5.50 -4.96 2.99
C SER A 47 -4.24 -5.54 3.64
N VAL A 48 -4.15 -5.41 4.96
CA VAL A 48 -2.99 -5.81 5.76
C VAL A 48 -3.40 -6.88 6.77
N PRO A 49 -2.93 -8.14 6.63
CA PRO A 49 -3.16 -9.17 7.63
C PRO A 49 -2.28 -8.91 8.85
N ASP A 50 -2.83 -8.25 9.86
CA ASP A 50 -2.03 -7.80 10.98
C ASP A 50 -2.81 -7.48 12.26
N THR A 51 -2.29 -7.96 13.40
CA THR A 51 -2.78 -7.65 14.75
C THR A 51 -2.03 -6.48 15.40
N ASN A 52 -0.93 -6.00 14.80
CA ASN A 52 -0.08 -4.95 15.40
C ASN A 52 -0.53 -3.52 15.01
N ILE A 53 -1.06 -3.32 13.81
CA ILE A 53 -1.69 -2.09 13.35
C ILE A 53 -2.97 -1.83 14.15
N GLN A 54 -3.77 -2.88 14.36
CA GLN A 54 -4.94 -2.83 15.22
C GLN A 54 -5.03 -4.11 16.06
N SER A 55 -4.95 -3.94 17.37
CA SER A 55 -5.01 -5.05 18.32
C SER A 55 -6.26 -5.89 18.12
N GLY A 56 -6.09 -7.21 18.02
CA GLY A 56 -7.17 -8.18 17.85
C GLY A 56 -7.73 -8.29 16.43
N ALA A 57 -7.23 -7.52 15.45
CA ALA A 57 -7.63 -7.66 14.05
C ALA A 57 -6.82 -8.77 13.36
N ALA A 58 -7.49 -9.61 12.58
CA ALA A 58 -6.85 -10.55 11.65
C ALA A 58 -6.56 -9.90 10.29
N LEU A 59 -7.33 -8.89 9.92
CA LEU A 59 -7.14 -8.09 8.71
C LEU A 59 -7.52 -6.64 9.00
N VAL A 60 -6.71 -5.70 8.53
CA VAL A 60 -6.97 -4.27 8.58
C VAL A 60 -7.06 -3.72 7.16
N ILE A 61 -8.05 -2.88 6.88
CA ILE A 61 -8.19 -2.16 5.61
C ILE A 61 -7.81 -0.69 5.84
N LEU A 62 -6.72 -0.27 5.21
CA LEU A 62 -6.21 1.09 5.25
C LEU A 62 -6.58 1.82 3.95
N THR A 63 -6.89 3.11 4.06
CA THR A 63 -7.18 3.97 2.91
C THR A 63 -6.32 5.23 2.89
N SER A 64 -6.03 5.70 1.68
CA SER A 64 -5.38 6.98 1.43
C SER A 64 -6.08 7.74 0.30
N THR A 65 -6.38 9.01 0.53
CA THR A 65 -6.98 9.92 -0.47
C THR A 65 -5.96 10.89 -1.07
N ASN A 66 -4.69 10.80 -0.67
CA ASN A 66 -3.60 11.69 -1.05
C ASN A 66 -2.39 10.93 -1.60
N ASN A 67 -2.65 9.96 -2.48
CA ASN A 67 -1.62 9.18 -3.18
C ASN A 67 -0.64 8.44 -2.24
N GLY A 68 -1.13 7.97 -1.09
CA GLY A 68 -0.32 7.21 -0.14
C GLY A 68 0.46 8.07 0.85
N SER A 69 0.32 9.40 0.83
CA SER A 69 1.04 10.29 1.76
C SER A 69 0.55 10.15 3.21
N THR A 70 -0.72 9.87 3.42
CA THR A 70 -1.28 9.53 4.74
C THR A 70 -2.28 8.40 4.62
N TRP A 71 -2.36 7.57 5.65
CA TRP A 71 -3.23 6.41 5.71
C TRP A 71 -4.15 6.47 6.92
N SER A 72 -5.38 5.99 6.75
CA SER A 72 -6.37 5.88 7.82
C SER A 72 -7.01 4.49 7.78
N ASN A 73 -7.33 3.96 8.95
CA ASN A 73 -8.02 2.68 9.07
C ASN A 73 -9.53 2.90 8.91
N ILE A 74 -10.14 2.18 7.96
CA ILE A 74 -11.58 2.27 7.68
C ILE A 74 -12.35 1.02 8.08
N SER A 75 -11.66 -0.10 8.28
CA SER A 75 -12.28 -1.37 8.65
C SER A 75 -11.24 -2.33 9.20
N ALA A 76 -11.65 -3.14 10.16
CA ALA A 76 -10.86 -4.22 10.69
C ALA A 76 -11.75 -5.45 10.88
N ILE A 77 -11.20 -6.61 10.53
CA ILE A 77 -11.87 -7.90 10.66
C ILE A 77 -11.25 -8.61 11.85
N THR A 78 -12.04 -8.87 12.88
CA THR A 78 -11.62 -9.70 14.00
C THR A 78 -11.81 -11.18 13.65
N PRO A 79 -10.87 -12.06 14.00
CA PRO A 79 -11.05 -13.50 13.77
C PRO A 79 -12.19 -14.02 14.65
N ALA A 80 -12.96 -14.98 14.12
CA ALA A 80 -14.03 -15.64 14.88
C ALA A 80 -13.49 -16.51 16.04
N SER A 81 -12.25 -16.98 15.91
CA SER A 81 -11.53 -17.73 16.95
C SER A 81 -10.03 -17.54 16.78
N VAL A 82 -9.31 -17.48 17.89
CA VAL A 82 -7.85 -17.43 17.93
C VAL A 82 -7.35 -18.76 18.48
N VAL A 83 -6.64 -19.52 17.66
CA VAL A 83 -6.05 -20.79 18.08
C VAL A 83 -4.62 -20.55 18.51
N SER A 84 -4.34 -20.77 19.79
CA SER A 84 -2.97 -20.70 20.32
C SER A 84 -2.19 -21.95 19.92
N LYS A 85 -0.98 -21.78 19.39
CA LYS A 85 -0.09 -22.91 19.12
C LYS A 85 0.47 -23.45 20.44
N THR A 86 0.07 -24.65 20.82
CA THR A 86 0.71 -25.40 21.90
C THR A 86 2.00 -26.03 21.37
N LYS A 87 3.11 -25.84 22.09
CA LYS A 87 4.41 -26.44 21.77
C LYS A 87 4.46 -27.88 22.27
#